data_AF-A0A817TRV4-F1
#
_entry.id   AF-A0A817TRV4-F1
#
_cell.length_a   1.000
_cell.length_b   1.000
_cell.length_c   1.000
_cell.angle_alpha   90.00
_cell.angle_beta   90.00
_cell.angle_gamma   90.00
#
_symmetry.space_group_name_H-M   'P 1'
#
loop_
_entity.id
_entity.type
_entity.pdbx_description
1 polymer ?
#
loop_
_entity_poly.entity_id
_entity_poly.type
_entity_poly.pdbx_seq_one_letter_code
_entity_poly.pdbx_strand_id
1 'polypeptide(L)'
;MPSSIFSFLQLQVNCYVIPTIIILGDIGNIFIVILFNRRRKNSCSTYILWASIMNSVAITFNVIYTLYSVNYGDPTLRSLIFCKFRPYIPQVFSQTARYFFILACIDRFVLTINHSYFRVISRPFVVRCLMGIVFIFWLIFLIHIIIGTTIKNGQCNQFGVYSFMYFLYLLIFVCLAPLILKTIFGFLAYYNMNSLHRRVHPINNVAIHRQDRELFKLVLAEVIVYLITTLPYPAIIIEMAATNYMNITKSIERIEMEYFFLTISFALIYLNCSTPFYTYFVVSKKFRKDFKTLLLHFSCQCIWQIDTTES
;
A
#
# COMPACT_ATOMS: atom_id res chain seq x y z
N MET A 1 36.70 10.34 7.08
CA MET A 1 36.03 10.51 8.39
C MET A 1 35.23 9.25 8.65
N PRO A 2 35.27 8.66 9.86
CA PRO A 2 34.47 7.47 10.12
C PRO A 2 32.99 7.88 10.01
N SER A 3 32.29 7.31 9.02
CA SER A 3 30.84 7.41 8.94
C SER A 3 30.26 6.91 10.26
N SER A 4 29.39 7.69 10.90
CA SER A 4 28.71 7.24 12.10
C SER A 4 28.00 5.89 11.85
N ILE A 5 27.83 5.11 12.92
CA ILE A 5 27.17 3.80 12.86
C ILE A 5 25.77 3.93 12.24
N PHE A 6 25.04 5.01 12.53
CA PHE A 6 23.71 5.27 11.97
C PHE A 6 23.75 5.49 10.46
N SER A 7 24.69 6.28 9.95
CA SER A 7 24.87 6.49 8.50
C SER A 7 25.18 5.18 7.78
N PHE A 8 26.03 4.33 8.37
CA PHE A 8 26.33 3.01 7.84
C PHE A 8 25.08 2.11 7.83
N LEU A 9 24.33 2.04 8.92
CA LEU A 9 23.10 1.25 9.01
C LEU A 9 22.02 1.74 8.04
N GLN A 10 21.87 3.05 7.87
CA GLN A 10 20.95 3.63 6.89
C GLN A 10 21.30 3.20 5.46
N LEU A 11 22.59 3.17 5.12
CA LEU A 11 23.05 2.65 3.84
C LEU A 11 22.69 1.17 3.66
N GLN A 12 22.92 0.34 4.69
CA GLN A 12 22.55 -1.09 4.65
C GLN A 12 21.04 -1.29 4.43
N VAL A 13 20.19 -0.51 5.13
CA VAL A 13 18.73 -0.57 4.95
C VAL A 13 18.34 -0.20 3.52
N ASN A 14 18.92 0.85 2.97
CA ASN A 14 18.63 1.30 1.61
C ASN A 14 19.13 0.31 0.54
N CYS A 15 20.26 -0.36 0.75
CA CYS A 15 20.85 -1.29 -0.21
C CYS A 15 20.25 -2.70 -0.14
N TYR A 16 19.82 -3.18 1.04
CA TYR A 16 19.38 -4.57 1.21
C TYR A 16 17.91 -4.68 1.60
N VAL A 17 17.47 -3.93 2.60
CA VAL A 17 16.10 -4.07 3.17
C VAL A 17 15.06 -3.56 2.19
N ILE A 18 15.20 -2.32 1.70
CA ILE A 18 14.22 -1.71 0.80
C ILE A 18 14.09 -2.50 -0.51
N PRO A 19 15.18 -2.87 -1.22
CA PRO A 19 15.06 -3.69 -2.44
C PRO A 19 14.41 -5.05 -2.18
N THR A 20 14.71 -5.70 -1.05
CA THR A 20 14.07 -6.98 -0.68
C THR A 20 12.56 -6.82 -0.48
N ILE A 21 12.14 -5.77 0.25
CA ILE A 21 10.71 -5.45 0.44
C ILE A 21 10.04 -5.27 -0.92
N ILE A 22 10.69 -4.57 -1.83
CA ILE A 22 10.14 -4.30 -3.16
C ILE A 22 10.01 -5.58 -3.98
N ILE A 23 11.07 -6.39 -4.09
CA ILE A 23 11.05 -7.63 -4.87
C ILE A 23 9.94 -8.56 -4.36
N LEU A 24 9.87 -8.74 -3.03
CA LEU A 24 8.81 -9.53 -2.41
C LEU A 24 7.42 -8.90 -2.64
N GLY A 25 7.32 -7.58 -2.61
CA GLY A 25 6.09 -6.85 -2.87
C GLY A 25 5.57 -7.05 -4.28
N ASP A 26 6.43 -6.96 -5.30
CA ASP A 26 6.04 -7.19 -6.69
C ASP A 26 5.63 -8.65 -6.92
N ILE A 27 6.39 -9.61 -6.40
CA ILE A 27 6.01 -11.04 -6.44
C ILE A 27 4.64 -11.26 -5.80
N GLY A 28 4.41 -10.71 -4.60
CA GLY A 28 3.16 -10.82 -3.89
C GLY A 28 1.98 -10.21 -4.65
N ASN A 29 2.14 -8.99 -5.17
CA ASN A 29 1.09 -8.31 -5.93
C ASN A 29 0.76 -9.04 -7.24
N ILE A 30 1.75 -9.59 -7.95
CA ILE A 30 1.53 -10.43 -9.13
C ILE A 30 0.66 -11.64 -8.78
N PHE A 31 0.96 -12.35 -7.68
CA PHE A 31 0.15 -13.49 -7.27
C PHE A 31 -1.27 -13.10 -6.87
N ILE A 32 -1.48 -11.95 -6.21
CA ILE A 32 -2.83 -11.43 -5.95
C ILE A 32 -3.56 -11.22 -7.27
N VAL A 33 -2.92 -10.58 -8.25
CA VAL A 33 -3.52 -10.30 -9.55
C VAL A 33 -3.95 -11.59 -10.24
N ILE A 34 -3.07 -12.59 -10.31
CA ILE A 34 -3.38 -13.89 -10.90
C ILE A 34 -4.53 -14.60 -10.17
N LEU A 35 -4.47 -14.66 -8.83
CA LEU A 35 -5.47 -15.37 -8.02
C LEU A 35 -6.86 -14.73 -8.11
N PHE A 36 -6.95 -13.41 -8.01
CA PHE A 36 -8.23 -12.72 -8.02
C PHE A 36 -8.82 -12.57 -9.43
N ASN A 37 -8.00 -12.59 -10.48
CA ASN A 37 -8.51 -12.62 -11.86
C ASN A 37 -9.17 -13.97 -12.20
N ARG A 38 -8.71 -15.08 -11.61
CA ARG A 38 -9.31 -16.41 -11.77
C ARG A 38 -10.59 -16.63 -10.95
N ARG A 39 -10.84 -15.80 -9.92
CA ARG A 39 -12.02 -15.94 -9.06
C ARG A 39 -13.22 -15.18 -9.64
N ARG A 40 -14.43 -15.61 -9.24
CA ARG A 40 -15.67 -14.86 -9.55
C ARG A 40 -15.56 -13.45 -9.00
N LYS A 41 -15.71 -12.45 -9.87
CA LYS A 41 -15.56 -11.03 -9.54
C LYS A 41 -16.65 -10.58 -8.57
N ASN A 42 -16.25 -10.34 -7.32
CA ASN A 42 -17.00 -9.57 -6.33
C ASN A 42 -16.46 -8.12 -6.31
N SER A 43 -17.24 -7.16 -5.81
CA SER A 43 -16.83 -5.76 -5.66
C SER A 43 -15.54 -5.63 -4.85
N CYS A 44 -15.48 -6.22 -3.65
CA CYS A 44 -14.28 -6.20 -2.80
C CYS A 44 -13.04 -6.83 -3.46
N SER A 45 -13.18 -7.99 -4.11
CA SER A 45 -12.06 -8.58 -4.85
C SER A 45 -11.59 -7.69 -6.01
N THR A 46 -12.48 -6.90 -6.60
CA THR A 46 -12.11 -5.95 -7.66
C THR A 46 -11.28 -4.80 -7.09
N TYR A 47 -11.66 -4.24 -5.94
CA TYR A 47 -10.85 -3.23 -5.26
C TYR A 47 -9.46 -3.76 -4.88
N ILE A 48 -9.37 -4.95 -4.30
CA ILE A 48 -8.09 -5.58 -3.91
C ILE A 48 -7.22 -5.85 -5.14
N LEU A 49 -7.80 -6.38 -6.22
CA LEU A 49 -7.08 -6.66 -7.47
C LEU A 49 -6.39 -5.41 -8.02
N TRP A 50 -7.14 -4.32 -8.17
CA TRP A 50 -6.60 -3.06 -8.67
C TRP A 50 -5.67 -2.38 -7.67
N ALA A 51 -5.92 -2.50 -6.36
CA ALA A 51 -4.98 -1.99 -5.36
C ALA A 51 -3.61 -2.66 -5.52
N SER A 52 -3.56 -3.96 -5.79
CA SER A 52 -2.30 -4.66 -6.10
C SER A 52 -1.64 -4.20 -7.39
N ILE A 53 -2.40 -3.91 -8.45
CA ILE A 53 -1.85 -3.32 -9.68
C ILE A 53 -1.21 -1.96 -9.37
N MET A 54 -1.92 -1.09 -8.64
CA MET A 54 -1.42 0.24 -8.27
C MET A 54 -0.20 0.14 -7.34
N ASN A 55 -0.19 -0.79 -6.38
CA ASN A 55 0.96 -1.06 -5.52
C ASN A 55 2.18 -1.50 -6.32
N SER A 56 2.02 -2.42 -7.27
CA SER A 56 3.12 -2.84 -8.15
C SER A 56 3.70 -1.66 -8.93
N VAL A 57 2.86 -0.84 -9.56
CA VAL A 57 3.36 0.35 -10.27
C VAL A 57 4.11 1.29 -9.31
N ALA A 58 3.57 1.56 -8.12
CA ALA A 58 4.23 2.42 -7.13
C ALA A 58 5.61 1.88 -6.70
N ILE A 59 5.69 0.57 -6.47
CA ILE A 59 6.88 -0.12 -6.01
C ILE A 59 7.94 -0.19 -7.12
N THR A 60 7.56 -0.65 -8.33
CA THR A 60 8.48 -0.80 -9.47
C THR A 60 9.12 0.54 -9.84
N PHE A 61 8.34 1.63 -9.86
CA PHE A 61 8.90 2.96 -10.14
C PHE A 61 9.96 3.36 -9.11
N ASN A 62 9.77 3.09 -7.82
CA ASN A 62 10.77 3.39 -6.80
C ASN A 62 12.07 2.59 -6.97
N VAL A 63 11.99 1.31 -7.38
CA VAL A 63 13.19 0.51 -7.64
C VAL A 63 13.99 1.05 -8.80
N ILE A 64 13.33 1.44 -9.89
CA ILE A 64 14.03 1.95 -11.06
C ILE A 64 14.91 3.15 -10.67
N TYR A 65 14.38 4.10 -9.88
CA TYR A 65 15.15 5.25 -9.40
C TYR A 65 16.27 4.85 -8.43
N THR A 66 16.00 3.91 -7.52
CA THR A 66 16.98 3.49 -6.50
C THR A 66 18.16 2.74 -7.12
N LEU A 67 17.89 1.78 -8.02
CA LEU A 67 18.93 1.03 -8.71
C LEU A 67 19.75 1.93 -9.65
N TYR A 68 19.09 2.88 -10.31
CA TYR A 68 19.79 3.82 -11.17
C TYR A 68 20.73 4.72 -10.35
N SER A 69 20.27 5.24 -9.21
CA SER A 69 21.08 6.14 -8.39
C SER A 69 22.33 5.49 -7.82
N VAL A 70 22.27 4.18 -7.50
CA VAL A 70 23.41 3.42 -6.97
C VAL A 70 24.51 3.25 -8.03
N ASN A 71 24.15 3.01 -9.29
CA ASN A 71 25.12 2.68 -10.34
C ASN A 71 25.63 3.89 -11.13
N TYR A 72 24.82 4.95 -11.28
CA TYR A 72 25.10 6.06 -12.20
C TYR A 72 25.09 7.46 -11.54
N GLY A 73 24.96 7.50 -10.21
CA GLY A 73 24.72 8.72 -9.44
C GLY A 73 23.26 9.17 -9.52
N ASP A 74 22.83 10.03 -8.58
CA ASP A 74 21.41 10.39 -8.45
C ASP A 74 20.91 11.21 -9.68
N PRO A 75 20.03 10.63 -10.53
CA PRO A 75 19.54 11.32 -11.73
C PRO A 75 18.65 12.51 -11.38
N THR A 76 18.11 12.54 -10.17
CA THR A 76 17.25 13.65 -9.71
C THR A 76 18.01 14.93 -9.43
N LEU A 77 19.33 14.86 -9.28
CA LEU A 77 20.17 16.06 -9.15
C LEU A 77 20.55 16.65 -10.51
N ARG A 78 20.47 15.84 -11.57
CA ARG A 78 20.83 16.26 -12.94
C ARG A 78 19.64 16.76 -13.75
N SER A 79 18.44 16.27 -13.46
CA SER A 79 17.24 16.61 -14.21
C SER A 79 16.09 16.98 -13.29
N LEU A 80 15.57 18.20 -13.49
CA LEU A 80 14.38 18.68 -12.79
C LEU A 80 13.16 17.80 -13.07
N ILE A 81 13.08 17.19 -14.25
CA ILE A 81 12.00 16.27 -14.63
C ILE A 81 12.06 15.04 -13.71
N PHE A 82 13.20 14.36 -13.62
CA PHE A 82 13.35 13.21 -12.72
C PHE A 82 13.14 13.59 -11.25
N CYS A 83 13.60 14.77 -10.84
CA CYS A 83 13.37 15.29 -9.50
C CYS A 83 11.87 15.41 -9.14
N LYS A 84 11.05 15.89 -10.07
CA LYS A 84 9.61 16.07 -9.84
C LYS A 84 8.83 14.77 -9.95
N PHE A 85 9.15 13.92 -10.92
CA PHE A 85 8.42 12.67 -11.15
C PHE A 85 8.75 11.56 -10.15
N ARG A 86 9.97 11.53 -9.59
CA ARG A 86 10.38 10.55 -8.58
C ARG A 86 9.42 10.48 -7.38
N PRO A 87 9.07 11.58 -6.70
CA PRO A 87 8.08 11.53 -5.62
C PRO A 87 6.64 11.48 -6.14
N TYR A 88 6.32 12.11 -7.28
CA TYR A 88 4.94 12.21 -7.77
C TYR A 88 4.33 10.85 -8.13
N ILE A 89 5.00 10.06 -8.97
CA ILE A 89 4.43 8.81 -9.51
C ILE A 89 4.11 7.83 -8.37
N PRO A 90 5.06 7.44 -7.50
CA PRO A 90 4.76 6.51 -6.42
C PRO A 90 3.70 7.03 -5.44
N GLN A 91 3.63 8.35 -5.21
CA GLN A 91 2.60 8.93 -4.36
C GLN A 91 1.21 8.76 -4.98
N VAL A 92 1.02 9.06 -6.28
CA VAL A 92 -0.28 8.84 -6.97
C VAL A 92 -0.73 7.40 -6.88
N PHE A 93 0.14 6.47 -7.23
CA PHE A 93 -0.20 5.05 -7.27
C PHE A 93 -0.42 4.47 -5.86
N SER A 94 0.46 4.79 -4.90
CA SER A 94 0.30 4.31 -3.52
C SER A 94 -0.94 4.89 -2.84
N GLN A 95 -1.28 6.17 -3.06
CA GLN A 95 -2.50 6.75 -2.51
C GLN A 95 -3.75 6.14 -3.12
N THR A 96 -3.75 5.94 -4.44
CA THR A 96 -4.86 5.25 -5.11
C THR A 96 -5.07 3.85 -4.52
N ALA A 97 -3.99 3.07 -4.32
CA ALA A 97 -4.07 1.75 -3.72
C ALA A 97 -4.63 1.78 -2.27
N ARG A 98 -4.14 2.71 -1.42
CA ARG A 98 -4.64 2.88 -0.05
C ARG A 98 -6.14 3.16 -0.03
N TYR A 99 -6.63 4.03 -0.91
CA TYR A 99 -8.04 4.38 -0.97
C TYR A 99 -8.90 3.28 -1.61
N PHE A 100 -8.35 2.45 -2.50
CA PHE A 100 -9.04 1.23 -2.94
C PHE A 100 -9.25 0.24 -1.79
N PHE A 101 -8.29 0.10 -0.87
CA PHE A 101 -8.52 -0.68 0.35
C PHE A 101 -9.59 -0.06 1.26
N ILE A 102 -9.64 1.27 1.40
CA ILE A 102 -10.70 1.95 2.14
C ILE A 102 -12.06 1.67 1.49
N LEU A 103 -12.17 1.78 0.17
CA LEU A 103 -13.39 1.43 -0.57
C LEU A 103 -13.77 -0.04 -0.38
N ALA A 104 -12.79 -0.95 -0.29
CA ALA A 104 -13.06 -2.35 0.05
C ALA A 104 -13.64 -2.50 1.47
N CYS A 105 -13.14 -1.75 2.46
CA CYS A 105 -13.73 -1.70 3.81
C CYS A 105 -15.17 -1.16 3.77
N ILE A 106 -15.40 -0.05 3.07
CA ILE A 106 -16.73 0.57 2.92
C ILE A 106 -17.69 -0.39 2.24
N ASP A 107 -17.27 -1.05 1.16
CA ASP A 107 -18.07 -2.06 0.45
C ASP A 107 -18.46 -3.22 1.37
N ARG A 108 -17.51 -3.73 2.17
CA ARG A 108 -17.82 -4.77 3.17
C ARG A 108 -18.80 -4.28 4.23
N PHE A 109 -18.64 -3.06 4.73
CA PHE A 109 -19.58 -2.46 5.67
C PHE A 109 -20.98 -2.33 5.05
N VAL A 110 -21.09 -1.77 3.85
CA VAL A 110 -22.35 -1.59 3.12
C VAL A 110 -23.09 -2.92 2.93
N LEU A 111 -22.37 -4.00 2.61
CA LEU A 111 -22.97 -5.33 2.45
C LEU A 111 -23.54 -5.91 3.76
N THR A 112 -23.08 -5.45 4.92
CA THR A 112 -23.64 -5.85 6.23
C THR A 112 -24.92 -5.10 6.58
N ILE A 113 -25.26 -4.02 5.89
CA ILE A 113 -26.49 -3.26 6.12
C ILE A 113 -27.68 -4.00 5.50
N ASN A 114 -28.80 -4.08 6.22
CA ASN A 114 -29.99 -4.82 5.79
C ASN A 114 -30.86 -4.06 4.76
N HIS A 115 -30.36 -2.98 4.17
CA HIS A 115 -31.14 -2.09 3.32
C HIS A 115 -30.69 -2.20 1.86
N SER A 116 -31.60 -2.63 0.99
CA SER A 116 -31.35 -2.98 -0.42
C SER A 116 -30.75 -1.83 -1.24
N TYR A 117 -31.11 -0.58 -0.91
CA TYR A 117 -30.58 0.62 -1.56
C TYR A 117 -29.04 0.69 -1.51
N PHE A 118 -28.42 0.39 -0.37
CA PHE A 118 -26.97 0.50 -0.23
C PHE A 118 -26.22 -0.59 -1.00
N ARG A 119 -26.85 -1.76 -1.23
CA ARG A 119 -26.25 -2.84 -2.03
C ARG A 119 -26.03 -2.46 -3.50
N VAL A 120 -26.68 -1.41 -3.98
CA VAL A 120 -26.44 -0.86 -5.33
C VAL A 120 -25.00 -0.33 -5.47
N ILE A 121 -24.39 0.14 -4.38
CA ILE A 121 -23.00 0.64 -4.37
C ILE A 121 -21.99 -0.47 -4.72
N SER A 122 -22.29 -1.72 -4.35
CA SER A 122 -21.46 -2.89 -4.65
C SER A 122 -21.65 -3.42 -6.07
N ARG A 123 -22.42 -2.75 -6.95
CA ARG A 123 -22.56 -3.16 -8.34
C ARG A 123 -21.26 -2.95 -9.11
N PRO A 124 -20.86 -3.88 -10.00
CA PRO A 124 -19.58 -3.78 -10.74
C PRO A 124 -19.40 -2.50 -11.56
N PHE A 125 -20.49 -1.90 -12.05
CA PHE A 125 -20.43 -0.61 -12.75
C PHE A 125 -20.08 0.53 -11.79
N VAL A 126 -20.77 0.62 -10.64
CA VAL A 126 -20.55 1.65 -9.62
C VAL A 126 -19.14 1.55 -9.05
N VAL A 127 -18.69 0.32 -8.74
CA VAL A 127 -17.33 0.04 -8.29
C VAL A 127 -16.29 0.60 -9.27
N ARG A 128 -16.41 0.30 -10.57
CA ARG A 128 -15.47 0.82 -11.58
C ARG A 128 -15.50 2.34 -11.69
N CYS A 129 -16.68 2.95 -11.59
CA CYS A 129 -16.83 4.42 -11.60
C CYS A 129 -16.14 5.05 -10.38
N LEU A 130 -16.41 4.55 -9.16
CA LEU A 130 -15.77 5.03 -7.93
C LEU A 130 -14.25 4.92 -7.98
N MET A 131 -13.74 3.80 -8.51
CA MET A 131 -12.31 3.61 -8.67
C MET A 131 -11.68 4.61 -9.65
N GLY A 132 -12.35 4.86 -10.78
CA GLY A 132 -11.93 5.88 -11.74
C GLY A 132 -11.90 7.28 -11.12
N ILE A 133 -12.94 7.64 -10.36
CA ILE A 133 -13.02 8.93 -9.65
C ILE A 133 -11.88 9.08 -8.65
N VAL A 134 -11.62 8.05 -7.83
CA VAL A 134 -10.52 8.09 -6.84
C VAL A 134 -9.16 8.22 -7.53
N PHE A 135 -8.93 7.49 -8.62
CA PHE A 135 -7.68 7.58 -9.36
C PHE A 135 -7.48 8.98 -9.97
N ILE A 136 -8.49 9.53 -10.65
CA ILE A 136 -8.44 10.87 -11.23
C ILE A 136 -8.23 11.93 -10.14
N PHE A 137 -8.93 11.80 -9.01
CA PHE A 137 -8.75 12.69 -7.86
C PHE A 137 -7.30 12.72 -7.39
N TRP A 138 -6.67 11.57 -7.14
CA TRP A 138 -5.28 11.52 -6.68
C TRP A 138 -4.28 11.97 -7.75
N LEU A 139 -4.56 11.71 -9.03
CA LEU A 139 -3.75 12.19 -10.14
C LEU A 139 -3.67 13.72 -10.15
N ILE A 140 -4.83 14.39 -9.99
CA ILE A 140 -4.94 15.86 -10.01
C ILE A 140 -4.45 16.47 -8.68
N PHE A 141 -4.91 15.94 -7.55
CA PHE A 141 -4.59 16.48 -6.22
C PHE A 141 -3.08 16.50 -5.95
N LEU A 142 -2.35 15.50 -6.46
CA LEU A 142 -0.91 15.41 -6.25
C LEU A 142 -0.06 16.24 -7.23
N ILE A 143 -0.66 16.97 -8.17
CA ILE A 143 0.07 17.88 -9.07
C ILE A 143 0.91 18.89 -8.28
N HIS A 144 0.45 19.31 -7.09
CA HIS A 144 1.21 20.20 -6.22
C HIS A 144 2.64 19.67 -5.91
N ILE A 145 2.85 18.34 -5.83
CA ILE A 145 4.19 17.73 -5.62
C ILE A 145 5.12 18.05 -6.78
N ILE A 146 4.63 17.98 -8.02
CA ILE A 146 5.40 18.34 -9.21
C ILE A 146 5.78 19.81 -9.13
N ILE A 147 4.85 20.68 -8.73
CA ILE A 147 5.09 22.13 -8.68
C ILE A 147 6.12 22.47 -7.60
N GLY A 148 5.94 21.96 -6.38
CA GLY A 148 6.72 22.39 -5.22
C GLY A 148 8.03 21.62 -4.97
N THR A 149 8.30 20.55 -5.72
CA THR A 149 9.62 19.88 -5.69
C THR A 149 10.59 20.56 -6.65
N THR A 150 11.78 20.89 -6.16
CA THR A 150 12.83 21.56 -6.95
C THR A 150 14.23 21.09 -6.53
N ILE A 151 15.23 21.49 -7.31
CA ILE A 151 16.65 21.22 -7.01
C ILE A 151 17.25 22.49 -6.40
N LYS A 152 17.71 22.40 -5.14
CA LYS A 152 18.41 23.49 -4.47
C LYS A 152 19.53 22.91 -3.60
N ASN A 153 20.70 23.56 -3.59
CA ASN A 153 21.87 23.15 -2.80
C ASN A 153 22.28 21.67 -3.01
N GLY A 154 22.20 21.18 -4.25
CA GLY A 154 22.54 19.79 -4.56
C GLY A 154 21.55 18.75 -4.00
N GLN A 155 20.34 19.17 -3.62
CA GLN A 155 19.28 18.27 -3.15
C GLN A 155 18.00 18.48 -3.96
N CYS A 156 17.37 17.37 -4.34
CA CYS A 156 16.03 17.35 -4.90
C CYS A 156 15.02 17.20 -3.76
N ASN A 157 14.38 18.28 -3.33
CA ASN A 157 13.45 18.25 -2.20
C ASN A 157 12.43 19.39 -2.24
N GLN A 158 11.52 19.40 -1.26
CA GLN A 158 10.65 20.52 -0.94
C GLN A 158 11.39 21.52 -0.04
N PHE A 159 11.24 22.82 -0.30
CA PHE A 159 11.93 23.87 0.46
C PHE A 159 10.97 24.94 0.98
N GLY A 160 11.37 25.62 2.07
CA GLY A 160 10.63 26.74 2.65
C GLY A 160 9.22 26.36 3.09
N VAL A 161 8.26 27.26 2.85
CA VAL A 161 6.85 27.08 3.24
C VAL A 161 6.24 25.81 2.62
N TYR A 162 6.66 25.44 1.41
CA TYR A 162 6.13 24.24 0.74
C TYR A 162 6.52 22.95 1.46
N SER A 163 7.68 22.89 2.12
CA SER A 163 8.07 21.74 2.94
C SER A 163 7.08 21.51 4.08
N PHE A 164 6.57 22.58 4.70
CA PHE A 164 5.55 22.48 5.75
C PHE A 164 4.20 22.03 5.19
N MET A 165 3.78 22.54 4.03
CA MET A 165 2.56 22.10 3.36
C MET A 165 2.61 20.62 2.96
N TYR A 166 3.76 20.17 2.45
CA TYR A 166 3.99 18.76 2.13
C TYR A 166 3.96 17.88 3.39
N PHE A 167 4.52 18.36 4.50
CA PHE A 167 4.41 17.69 5.79
C PHE A 167 2.94 17.51 6.23
N LEU A 168 2.13 18.57 6.17
CA LEU A 168 0.70 18.48 6.50
C LEU A 168 -0.04 17.50 5.59
N TYR A 169 0.30 17.49 4.30
CA TYR A 169 -0.22 16.50 3.35
C TYR A 169 0.12 15.07 3.79
N LEU A 170 1.37 14.78 4.12
CA LEU A 170 1.80 13.45 4.56
C LEU A 170 1.07 13.04 5.84
N LEU A 171 0.99 13.94 6.83
CA LEU A 171 0.35 13.66 8.10
C LEU A 171 -1.16 13.37 7.92
N ILE A 172 -1.86 14.22 7.17
CA ILE A 172 -3.32 14.11 7.03
C ILE A 172 -3.69 13.00 6.05
N PHE A 173 -3.14 13.00 4.84
CA PHE A 173 -3.64 12.15 3.75
C PHE A 173 -2.89 10.82 3.61
N VAL A 174 -1.62 10.71 4.02
CA VAL A 174 -0.92 9.42 4.06
C VAL A 174 -1.22 8.69 5.37
N CYS A 175 -1.18 9.40 6.49
CA CYS A 175 -1.24 8.77 7.81
C CYS A 175 -2.66 8.76 8.37
N LEU A 176 -3.19 9.91 8.79
CA LEU A 176 -4.39 9.99 9.62
C LEU A 176 -5.66 9.56 8.87
N ALA A 177 -5.93 10.12 7.69
CA ALA A 177 -7.18 9.86 6.97
C ALA A 177 -7.33 8.38 6.58
N PRO A 178 -6.33 7.71 5.96
CA PRO A 178 -6.47 6.28 5.67
C PRO A 178 -6.60 5.44 6.94
N LEU A 179 -5.88 5.78 8.01
CA LEU A 179 -5.93 5.06 9.28
C LEU A 179 -7.31 5.13 9.91
N ILE A 180 -7.85 6.34 10.05
CA ILE A 180 -9.15 6.61 10.66
C ILE A 180 -10.24 5.94 9.84
N LEU A 181 -10.25 6.13 8.51
CA LEU A 181 -11.27 5.55 7.64
C LEU A 181 -11.21 4.02 7.63
N LYS A 182 -10.03 3.41 7.49
CA LYS A 182 -9.88 1.94 7.54
C LYS A 182 -10.33 1.38 8.88
N THR A 183 -9.98 2.03 9.99
CA THR A 183 -10.34 1.58 11.33
C THR A 183 -11.84 1.69 11.58
N ILE A 184 -12.45 2.84 11.26
CA ILE A 184 -13.89 3.05 11.44
C ILE A 184 -14.69 2.06 10.60
N PHE A 185 -14.44 1.98 9.28
CA PHE A 185 -15.22 1.08 8.42
C PHE A 185 -14.89 -0.40 8.66
N GLY A 186 -13.65 -0.73 9.00
CA GLY A 186 -13.27 -2.08 9.39
C GLY A 186 -13.98 -2.54 10.67
N PHE A 187 -14.03 -1.67 11.69
CA PHE A 187 -14.73 -1.92 12.95
C PHE A 187 -16.24 -2.01 12.77
N LEU A 188 -16.84 -1.08 12.03
CA LEU A 188 -18.28 -1.10 11.75
C LEU A 188 -18.69 -2.36 10.98
N ALA A 189 -17.90 -2.77 9.98
CA ALA A 189 -18.11 -4.01 9.26
C ALA A 189 -17.99 -5.24 10.18
N TYR A 190 -17.01 -5.24 11.09
CA TYR A 190 -16.85 -6.29 12.11
C TYR A 190 -18.09 -6.41 13.01
N TYR A 191 -18.52 -5.29 13.59
CA TYR A 191 -19.64 -5.23 14.53
C TYR A 191 -20.96 -5.69 13.90
N ASN A 192 -21.27 -5.19 12.71
CA ASN A 192 -22.51 -5.55 12.01
C ASN A 192 -22.50 -7.00 11.56
N MET A 193 -21.36 -7.53 11.13
CA MET A 193 -21.25 -8.93 10.72
C MET A 193 -21.53 -9.89 11.88
N ASN A 194 -21.01 -9.58 13.08
CA ASN A 194 -21.26 -10.41 14.26
C ASN A 194 -22.75 -10.42 14.65
N SER A 195 -23.44 -9.29 14.42
CA SER A 195 -24.88 -9.15 14.64
C SER A 195 -25.70 -9.91 13.59
N LEU A 196 -25.26 -9.93 12.33
CA LEU A 196 -25.90 -10.68 11.25
C LEU A 196 -25.82 -12.19 11.49
N HIS A 197 -24.71 -12.66 12.06
CA HIS A 197 -24.53 -14.07 12.38
C HIS A 197 -25.57 -14.61 13.37
N ARG A 198 -26.12 -13.76 14.24
CA ARG A 198 -27.15 -14.13 15.21
C ARG A 198 -28.57 -14.20 14.63
N ARG A 199 -28.80 -13.69 13.40
CA ARG A 199 -30.15 -13.51 12.83
C ARG A 199 -30.47 -14.39 11.60
N VAL A 200 -29.48 -15.03 10.98
CA VAL A 200 -29.70 -15.74 9.71
C VAL A 200 -29.85 -17.26 9.94
N HIS A 201 -31.08 -17.77 9.74
CA HIS A 201 -31.33 -19.19 9.53
C HIS A 201 -30.73 -19.67 8.19
N PRO A 202 -30.12 -20.86 8.12
CA PRO A 202 -29.38 -21.32 6.96
C PRO A 202 -30.33 -21.85 5.88
N ILE A 203 -30.77 -21.00 4.96
CA ILE A 203 -31.53 -21.44 3.78
C ILE A 203 -30.79 -20.98 2.51
N ASN A 204 -30.19 -21.94 1.80
CA ASN A 204 -29.57 -21.91 0.47
C ASN A 204 -28.40 -20.95 0.11
N ASN A 205 -28.02 -19.94 0.91
CA ASN A 205 -26.93 -19.00 0.54
C ASN A 205 -25.57 -19.21 1.24
N VAL A 206 -25.34 -20.40 1.81
CA VAL A 206 -24.18 -20.69 2.69
C VAL A 206 -22.82 -20.48 2.00
N ALA A 207 -22.69 -20.84 0.71
CA ALA A 207 -21.44 -20.73 -0.04
C ALA A 207 -21.02 -19.26 -0.31
N ILE A 208 -21.98 -18.40 -0.64
CA ILE A 208 -21.76 -16.97 -0.91
C ILE A 208 -21.34 -16.27 0.39
N HIS A 209 -22.06 -16.51 1.48
CA HIS A 209 -21.72 -15.95 2.80
C HIS A 209 -20.35 -16.38 3.31
N ARG A 210 -19.92 -17.63 3.02
CA ARG A 210 -18.59 -18.11 3.40
C ARG A 210 -17.48 -17.38 2.63
N GLN A 211 -17.69 -17.07 1.35
CA GLN A 211 -16.72 -16.31 0.56
C GLN A 211 -16.57 -14.87 1.06
N ASP A 212 -17.69 -14.20 1.36
CA ASP A 212 -17.66 -12.83 1.88
C ASP A 212 -17.00 -12.74 3.25
N ARG A 213 -17.18 -13.75 4.11
CA ARG A 213 -16.49 -13.85 5.41
C ARG A 213 -14.99 -13.96 5.27
N GLU A 214 -14.50 -14.73 4.31
CA GLU A 214 -13.06 -14.85 4.09
C GLU A 214 -12.48 -13.52 3.59
N LEU A 215 -13.13 -12.85 2.63
CA LEU A 215 -12.71 -11.52 2.16
C LEU A 215 -12.70 -10.49 3.30
N PHE A 216 -13.69 -10.55 4.19
CA PHE A 216 -13.76 -9.67 5.35
C PHE A 216 -12.55 -9.86 6.30
N LYS A 217 -12.16 -11.11 6.60
CA LYS A 217 -10.96 -11.39 7.41
C LYS A 217 -9.69 -10.84 6.76
N LEU A 218 -9.58 -10.92 5.43
CA LEU A 218 -8.45 -10.36 4.70
C LEU A 218 -8.37 -8.84 4.89
N VAL A 219 -9.49 -8.15 4.71
CA VAL A 219 -9.57 -6.69 4.88
C VAL A 219 -9.25 -6.28 6.31
N LEU A 220 -9.79 -6.99 7.32
CA LEU A 220 -9.51 -6.69 8.73
C LEU A 220 -8.03 -6.88 9.08
N ALA A 221 -7.40 -7.94 8.59
CA ALA A 221 -5.98 -8.17 8.78
C ALA A 221 -5.13 -7.05 8.16
N GLU A 222 -5.52 -6.55 6.98
CA GLU A 222 -4.87 -5.39 6.36
C GLU A 222 -5.00 -4.12 7.18
N VAL A 223 -6.11 -3.91 7.91
CA VAL A 223 -6.22 -2.77 8.83
C VAL A 223 -5.19 -2.88 9.95
N ILE A 224 -5.01 -4.06 10.53
CA ILE A 224 -4.05 -4.31 11.62
C ILE A 224 -2.61 -4.12 11.14
N VAL A 225 -2.26 -4.70 10.00
CA VAL A 225 -0.92 -4.53 9.41
C VAL A 225 -0.66 -3.05 9.12
N TYR A 226 -1.63 -2.35 8.52
CA TYR A 226 -1.51 -0.92 8.22
C TYR A 226 -1.30 -0.04 9.45
N LEU A 227 -1.98 -0.35 10.57
CA LEU A 227 -1.78 0.34 11.84
C LEU A 227 -0.33 0.23 12.31
N ILE A 228 0.20 -1.00 12.36
CA ILE A 228 1.54 -1.27 12.90
C ILE A 228 2.63 -0.63 12.02
N THR A 229 2.49 -0.72 10.71
CA THR A 229 3.51 -0.26 9.76
C THR A 229 3.48 1.26 9.53
N THR A 230 2.34 1.92 9.72
CA THR A 230 2.18 3.34 9.38
C THR A 230 2.38 4.28 10.56
N LEU A 231 2.08 3.84 11.80
CA LEU A 231 2.17 4.68 13.01
C LEU A 231 3.56 5.26 13.34
N PRO A 232 4.70 4.58 13.09
CA PRO A 232 6.01 5.12 13.42
C PRO A 232 6.35 6.42 12.69
N TYR A 233 5.91 6.54 11.43
CA TYR A 233 6.23 7.67 10.57
C TYR A 233 5.70 9.02 11.07
N PRO A 234 4.39 9.21 11.31
CA PRO A 234 3.88 10.48 11.83
C PRO A 234 4.43 10.82 13.21
N ALA A 235 4.71 9.83 14.06
CA ALA A 235 5.29 10.06 15.37
C ALA A 235 6.68 10.73 15.26
N ILE A 236 7.54 10.21 14.38
CA ILE A 236 8.88 10.78 14.15
C ILE A 236 8.77 12.18 13.55
N ILE A 237 7.92 12.39 12.54
CA ILE A 237 7.88 13.73 11.92
C ILE A 237 7.28 14.77 12.86
N ILE A 238 6.30 14.40 13.70
CA ILE A 238 5.79 15.31 14.74
C ILE A 238 6.91 15.68 15.72
N GLU A 239 7.76 14.74 16.13
CA GLU A 239 8.94 15.03 16.96
C GLU A 239 9.89 15.99 16.25
N MET A 240 10.23 15.73 14.99
CA MET A 240 11.12 16.58 14.20
C MET A 240 10.54 17.99 14.02
N ALA A 241 9.23 18.11 13.79
CA ALA A 241 8.55 19.39 13.64
C ALA A 241 8.52 20.17 14.97
N ALA A 242 8.21 19.50 16.08
CA ALA A 242 8.14 20.11 17.40
C ALA A 242 9.49 20.63 17.87
N THR A 243 10.54 19.84 17.69
CA THR A 243 11.92 20.22 18.05
C THR A 243 12.47 21.36 17.21
N ASN A 244 12.17 21.38 15.90
CA ASN A 244 12.51 22.50 15.03
C ASN A 244 11.76 23.78 15.44
N TYR A 245 10.47 23.68 15.77
CA TYR A 245 9.69 24.83 16.24
C TYR A 245 10.22 25.44 17.55
N MET A 246 10.70 24.58 18.46
CA MET A 246 11.30 25.02 19.73
C MET A 246 12.75 25.52 19.59
N ASN A 247 13.32 25.56 18.38
CA ASN A 247 14.73 25.93 18.13
C ASN A 247 15.73 25.14 18.99
N ILE A 248 15.43 23.87 19.28
CA ILE A 248 16.31 23.02 20.07
C ILE A 248 17.53 22.66 19.20
N THR A 249 18.72 23.06 19.66
CA THR A 249 19.98 22.66 19.01
C THR A 249 20.20 21.17 19.22
N LYS A 250 20.14 20.40 18.12
CA LYS A 250 20.38 18.95 18.13
C LYS A 250 21.86 18.66 17.89
N SER A 251 22.40 17.66 18.60
CA SER A 251 23.71 17.11 18.25
C SER A 251 23.66 16.44 16.87
N ILE A 252 24.80 16.37 16.19
CA ILE A 252 24.93 15.68 14.90
C ILE A 252 24.45 14.22 15.01
N GLU A 253 24.84 13.53 16.07
CA GLU A 253 24.42 12.15 16.34
C GLU A 253 22.90 11.98 16.45
N ARG A 254 22.20 12.94 17.09
CA ARG A 254 20.74 12.91 17.20
C ARG A 254 20.07 13.11 15.84
N ILE A 255 20.59 14.01 15.01
CA ILE A 255 20.09 14.24 13.66
C ILE A 255 20.22 12.97 12.82
N GLU A 256 21.37 12.31 12.88
CA GLU A 256 21.61 11.05 12.14
C GLU A 256 20.69 9.92 12.63
N MET A 257 20.46 9.83 13.95
CA MET A 257 19.53 8.88 14.54
C MET A 257 18.08 9.12 14.04
N GLU A 258 17.64 10.37 13.97
CA GLU A 258 16.31 10.73 13.42
C GLU A 258 16.17 10.32 11.95
N TYR A 259 17.18 10.59 11.12
CA TYR A 259 17.17 10.15 9.72
C TYR A 259 17.17 8.63 9.57
N PHE A 260 17.87 7.90 10.45
CA PHE A 260 17.82 6.45 10.49
C PHE A 260 16.42 5.93 10.81
N PHE A 261 15.77 6.43 11.86
CA PHE A 261 14.40 6.05 12.21
C PHE A 261 13.37 6.45 11.14
N LEU A 262 13.58 7.59 10.49
CA LEU A 262 12.77 8.02 9.35
C LEU A 262 12.91 7.03 8.20
N THR A 263 14.14 6.55 7.93
CA THR A 263 14.40 5.52 6.90
C THR A 263 13.71 4.20 7.23
N ILE A 264 13.78 3.73 8.49
CA ILE A 264 13.04 2.55 8.94
C ILE A 264 11.53 2.75 8.75
N SER A 265 11.01 3.91 9.13
CA SER A 265 9.56 4.20 9.02
C SER A 265 9.10 4.27 7.57
N PHE A 266 9.92 4.79 6.67
CA PHE A 266 9.67 4.71 5.23
C PHE A 266 9.66 3.26 4.74
N ALA A 267 10.60 2.41 5.18
CA ALA A 267 10.60 0.99 4.86
C ALA A 267 9.33 0.28 5.35
N LEU A 268 8.86 0.61 6.56
CA LEU A 268 7.58 0.11 7.09
C LEU A 268 6.40 0.58 6.25
N ILE A 269 6.38 1.84 5.79
CA ILE A 269 5.33 2.30 4.87
C ILE A 269 5.36 1.50 3.55
N TYR A 270 6.54 1.17 3.02
CA TYR A 270 6.66 0.31 1.83
C TYR A 270 6.17 -1.11 2.05
N LEU A 271 6.26 -1.63 3.28
CA LEU A 271 5.65 -2.92 3.62
C LEU A 271 4.14 -2.90 3.34
N ASN A 272 3.42 -1.79 3.51
CA ASN A 272 1.98 -1.75 3.18
C ASN A 272 1.65 -2.08 1.72
N CYS A 273 2.59 -1.81 0.81
CA CYS A 273 2.40 -2.13 -0.61
C CYS A 273 2.78 -3.59 -0.91
N SER A 274 3.51 -4.24 0.00
CA SER A 274 4.18 -5.53 -0.20
C SER A 274 3.56 -6.68 0.61
N THR A 275 3.02 -6.37 1.78
CA THR A 275 2.42 -7.33 2.72
C THR A 275 1.10 -7.95 2.28
N PRO A 276 0.23 -7.34 1.43
CA PRO A 276 -1.11 -7.88 1.20
C PRO A 276 -1.16 -9.38 0.87
N PHE A 277 -0.27 -9.85 0.01
CA PHE A 277 -0.24 -11.27 -0.36
C PHE A 277 0.10 -12.16 0.83
N TYR A 278 1.13 -11.79 1.58
CA TYR A 278 1.62 -12.54 2.73
C TYR A 278 0.59 -12.52 3.86
N THR A 279 -0.06 -11.36 4.11
CA THR A 279 -1.20 -11.26 5.03
C THR A 279 -2.30 -12.24 4.63
N TYR A 280 -2.69 -12.25 3.35
CA TYR A 280 -3.77 -13.12 2.88
C TYR A 280 -3.41 -14.60 2.96
N PHE A 281 -2.16 -14.92 2.69
CA PHE A 281 -1.62 -16.26 2.81
C PHE A 281 -1.65 -16.75 4.26
N VAL A 282 -1.29 -15.92 5.24
CA VAL A 282 -1.31 -16.30 6.66
C VAL A 282 -2.75 -16.41 7.20
N VAL A 283 -3.62 -15.47 6.81
CA VAL A 283 -4.95 -15.33 7.43
C VAL A 283 -6.00 -16.29 6.86
N SER A 284 -6.03 -16.51 5.54
CA SER A 284 -7.11 -17.28 4.92
C SER A 284 -6.68 -18.67 4.47
N LYS A 285 -7.28 -19.70 5.07
CA LYS A 285 -7.15 -21.11 4.63
C LYS A 285 -7.60 -21.28 3.18
N LYS A 286 -8.64 -20.56 2.75
CA LYS A 286 -9.15 -20.59 1.37
C LYS A 286 -8.14 -19.98 0.41
N PHE A 287 -7.54 -18.85 0.75
CA PHE A 287 -6.48 -18.25 -0.06
C PHE A 287 -5.30 -19.20 -0.26
N ARG A 288 -4.84 -19.89 0.81
CA ARG A 288 -3.80 -20.92 0.70
C ARG A 288 -4.20 -22.08 -0.21
N LYS A 289 -5.44 -22.57 -0.11
CA LYS A 289 -5.92 -23.66 -0.96
C LYS A 289 -5.91 -23.25 -2.43
N ASP A 290 -6.42 -22.06 -2.75
CA ASP A 290 -6.47 -21.56 -4.12
C ASP A 290 -5.07 -21.32 -4.68
N PHE A 291 -4.13 -20.84 -3.86
CA PHE A 291 -2.72 -20.72 -4.23
C PHE A 291 -2.06 -22.09 -4.48
N LYS A 292 -2.33 -23.10 -3.65
CA LYS A 292 -1.84 -24.47 -3.90
C LYS A 292 -2.39 -25.03 -5.22
N THR A 293 -3.69 -24.85 -5.48
CA THR A 293 -4.30 -25.26 -6.76
C THR A 293 -3.67 -24.54 -7.95
N LEU A 294 -3.36 -23.24 -7.80
CA LEU A 294 -2.65 -22.47 -8.82
C LEU A 294 -1.28 -23.07 -9.14
N LEU A 295 -0.48 -23.37 -8.11
CA LEU A 295 0.84 -23.98 -8.28
C LEU A 295 0.76 -25.35 -8.93
N LEU A 296 -0.15 -26.22 -8.46
CA LEU A 296 -0.34 -27.56 -9.04
C LEU A 296 -0.73 -27.49 -10.53
N HIS A 297 -1.58 -26.53 -10.91
CA HIS A 297 -1.96 -26.35 -12.32
C HIS A 297 -0.76 -25.94 -13.19
N PHE A 298 0.10 -25.05 -12.69
CA PHE A 298 1.34 -24.68 -13.40
C PHE A 298 2.29 -25.87 -13.50
N SER A 299 2.48 -26.62 -12.41
CA SER A 299 3.32 -27.82 -12.43
C SER A 299 2.82 -28.87 -13.41
N CYS A 300 1.51 -29.16 -13.45
CA CYS A 300 0.95 -30.12 -14.40
C CYS A 300 1.05 -29.63 -15.86
N GLN A 301 0.82 -28.34 -16.13
CA GLN A 301 0.97 -27.81 -17.49
C GLN A 301 2.42 -27.85 -17.98
N CYS A 302 3.38 -27.55 -17.10
CA CYS A 302 4.81 -27.66 -17.44
C CYS A 302 5.22 -29.11 -17.73
N ILE A 303 4.70 -30.09 -16.97
CA ILE A 303 4.98 -31.52 -17.20
C ILE A 303 4.46 -31.96 -18.58
N TRP A 304 3.20 -31.62 -18.92
CA TRP A 304 2.60 -31.97 -20.22
C TRP A 304 3.28 -31.29 -21.43
N GLN A 305 3.91 -30.13 -21.25
CA GLN A 305 4.67 -29.47 -22.33
C GLN A 305 6.05 -30.09 -22.56
N ILE A 306 6.66 -30.71 -21.55
CA ILE A 306 7.93 -31.41 -21.71
C ILE A 306 7.70 -32.71 -22.51
N ASP A 307 6.67 -33.47 -22.17
CA ASP A 307 6.36 -34.75 -22.84
C ASP A 307 5.98 -34.61 -24.33
N THR A 308 5.53 -33.44 -24.78
CA THR A 308 5.16 -33.18 -26.19
C THR A 308 6.29 -32.60 -27.04
N THR A 309 7.45 -32.31 -26.46
CA THR A 309 8.64 -31.81 -27.19
C THR A 309 9.70 -32.87 -27.44
N GLU A 310 9.51 -34.09 -26.91
CA GLU A 310 10.38 -35.26 -27.15
C GLU A 310 9.80 -36.27 -28.17
N SER A 311 8.69 -35.93 -28.85
CA SER A 311 8.08 -36.73 -29.94
C SER A 311 8.20 -36.06 -31.29
#